data_AF-A0A843RG15-F1
#
_entry.id   AF-A0A843RG15-F1
#
_cell.length_a   1.000
_cell.length_b   1.000
_cell.length_c   1.000
_cell.angle_alpha   90.00
_cell.angle_beta   90.00
_cell.angle_gamma   90.00
#
_symmetry.space_group_name_H-M   'P 1'
#
loop_
_entity.id
_entity.type
_entity.pdbx_description
1 polymer ?
#
loop_
_entity_poly.entity_id
_entity_poly.type
_entity_poly.pdbx_seq_one_letter_code
_entity_poly.pdbx_strand_id
1 'polypeptide(L)'
;MLTLDDIIPHLIFGHRRAARFPFHEARKLNISAGFSEAERQRFHNLLQLAAESPFEGERANALAAATRLATRCGLTLDDAAAGGGRDEAPPQEPRSDDFMADDLGFRPHTLDRFARAAHLMENYILSDKARREDALRAAQARGLDAEELRKAVTSSVTQARTRRRHMNPYRHASTLLRETTLSFREIANITGLDIYAVVGLKLKLRAMS
;
A
#
# COMPACT_ATOMS: atom_id res chain seq x y z
N MET A 1 -25.59 39.24 -37.91
CA MET A 1 -26.83 39.63 -37.21
C MET A 1 -27.92 38.74 -37.80
N LEU A 2 -28.20 37.50 -37.35
CA LEU A 2 -28.68 36.98 -36.04
C LEU A 2 -29.85 37.84 -35.50
N THR A 3 -31.08 37.36 -35.35
CA THR A 3 -31.62 35.97 -35.35
C THR A 3 -33.13 35.95 -35.65
N LEU A 4 -33.56 34.89 -36.34
CA LEU A 4 -34.94 34.36 -36.34
C LEU A 4 -35.21 33.62 -35.02
N ASP A 5 -36.49 33.38 -34.74
CA ASP A 5 -37.07 32.53 -33.68
C ASP A 5 -37.27 33.27 -32.35
N ASP A 6 -38.34 34.05 -32.12
CA ASP A 6 -39.76 33.81 -32.42
C ASP A 6 -40.23 32.39 -32.08
N ILE A 7 -40.86 32.26 -30.91
CA ILE A 7 -42.17 31.61 -30.66
C ILE A 7 -42.26 31.23 -29.16
N ILE A 8 -42.76 32.20 -28.40
CA ILE A 8 -43.60 32.06 -27.18
C ILE A 8 -44.83 31.19 -27.57
N PRO A 9 -45.59 30.42 -26.72
CA PRO A 9 -45.86 30.65 -25.27
C PRO A 9 -46.11 29.43 -24.33
N HIS A 10 -46.20 29.80 -23.03
CA HIS A 10 -47.22 29.43 -22.02
C HIS A 10 -47.31 28.06 -21.31
N LEU A 11 -47.49 28.21 -19.98
CA LEU A 11 -48.39 27.46 -19.08
C LEU A 11 -47.95 26.04 -18.67
N ILE A 12 -48.17 25.54 -17.45
CA ILE A 12 -48.50 26.03 -16.10
C ILE A 12 -48.41 24.78 -15.19
N PHE A 13 -47.91 24.95 -13.97
CA PHE A 13 -48.14 24.15 -12.73
C PHE A 13 -47.91 22.63 -12.67
N GLY A 14 -47.21 22.22 -11.60
CA GLY A 14 -47.42 20.91 -10.99
C GLY A 14 -46.34 20.45 -10.01
N HIS A 15 -46.51 20.79 -8.73
CA HIS A 15 -45.79 20.27 -7.56
C HIS A 15 -45.13 18.89 -7.67
N ARG A 16 -43.92 18.74 -7.09
CA ARG A 16 -43.63 17.76 -6.01
C ARG A 16 -42.23 17.91 -5.41
N ARG A 17 -42.24 18.19 -4.11
CA ARG A 17 -41.35 17.70 -3.03
C ARG A 17 -39.84 17.98 -3.09
N ALA A 18 -39.46 18.86 -2.18
CA ALA A 18 -38.17 18.84 -1.51
C ALA A 18 -37.80 17.43 -1.01
N ALA A 19 -36.64 16.95 -1.42
CA ALA A 19 -35.85 15.90 -0.78
C ALA A 19 -34.39 16.38 -0.91
N ARG A 20 -33.87 17.20 0.00
CA ARG A 20 -33.35 16.82 1.33
C ARG A 20 -32.77 15.41 1.33
N PHE A 21 -31.57 15.27 0.77
CA PHE A 21 -30.67 14.16 1.06
C PHE A 21 -29.44 14.65 1.83
N PRO A 22 -29.51 14.75 3.16
CA PRO A 22 -28.34 14.67 4.01
C PRO A 22 -28.24 13.23 4.48
N PHE A 23 -27.47 12.40 3.79
CA PHE A 23 -27.00 11.13 4.36
C PHE A 23 -25.47 11.17 4.45
N HIS A 24 -24.97 12.18 5.16
CA HIS A 24 -23.86 11.91 6.07
C HIS A 24 -24.50 11.52 7.39
N GLU A 25 -24.64 10.21 7.53
CA GLU A 25 -24.98 9.51 8.73
C GLU A 25 -24.12 10.08 9.86
N ALA A 26 -24.74 10.99 10.62
CA ALA A 26 -24.25 11.46 11.88
C ALA A 26 -24.07 10.22 12.74
N ARG A 27 -22.82 9.73 12.83
CA ARG A 27 -22.42 8.75 13.83
C ARG A 27 -22.91 9.30 15.15
N LYS A 28 -23.92 8.61 15.69
CA LYS A 28 -24.46 8.82 17.02
C LYS A 28 -23.29 9.09 17.96
N LEU A 29 -23.23 10.32 18.44
CA LEU A 29 -22.47 10.73 19.59
C LEU A 29 -23.05 9.96 20.78
N ASN A 30 -22.57 8.73 20.98
CA ASN A 30 -22.69 8.08 22.27
C ASN A 30 -21.58 8.67 23.14
N ILE A 31 -22.00 9.69 23.86
CA ILE A 31 -21.26 10.42 24.88
C ILE A 31 -21.05 9.45 26.05
N SER A 32 -20.01 8.62 25.97
CA SER A 32 -19.35 7.99 27.10
C SER A 32 -17.83 8.02 26.86
N ALA A 33 -17.26 9.22 26.97
CA ALA A 33 -15.89 9.56 27.38
C ALA A 33 -14.72 8.60 27.04
N GLY A 34 -14.66 8.03 25.84
CA GLY A 34 -13.53 7.18 25.46
C GLY A 34 -13.54 6.78 23.99
N PHE A 35 -12.39 6.30 23.53
CA PHE A 35 -12.25 5.67 22.23
C PHE A 35 -13.24 4.51 22.06
N SER A 36 -13.81 4.33 20.87
CA SER A 36 -14.36 3.01 20.51
C SER A 36 -13.24 1.97 20.41
N GLU A 37 -13.55 0.68 20.52
CA GLU A 37 -12.54 -0.39 20.47
C GLU A 37 -11.71 -0.35 19.18
N ALA A 38 -12.35 -0.12 18.03
CA ALA A 38 -11.66 0.06 16.75
C ALA A 38 -10.77 1.32 16.73
N GLU A 39 -11.17 2.40 17.42
CA GLU A 39 -10.38 3.61 17.54
C GLU A 39 -9.21 3.45 18.52
N ARG A 40 -9.37 2.68 19.60
CA ARG A 40 -8.27 2.27 20.50
C ARG A 40 -7.22 1.48 19.74
N GLN A 41 -7.64 0.48 18.97
CA GLN A 41 -6.72 -0.33 18.18
C GLN A 41 -5.98 0.53 17.16
N ARG A 42 -6.69 1.45 16.49
CA ARG A 42 -6.09 2.36 15.52
C ARG A 42 -5.11 3.33 16.18
N PHE A 43 -5.43 3.84 17.37
CA PHE A 43 -4.55 4.71 18.14
C PHE A 43 -3.28 3.98 18.60
N HIS A 44 -3.43 2.75 19.09
CA HIS A 44 -2.31 1.89 19.48
C HIS A 44 -1.38 1.58 18.31
N ASN A 45 -1.93 1.20 17.15
CA ASN A 45 -1.14 0.94 15.95
C ASN A 45 -0.36 2.20 15.48
N LEU A 46 -0.92 3.39 15.66
CA LEU A 46 -0.23 4.65 15.34
C LEU A 46 0.93 4.96 16.29
N LEU A 47 0.78 4.67 17.59
CA LEU A 47 1.87 4.81 18.56
C LEU A 47 2.97 3.79 18.33
N GLN A 48 2.61 2.54 18.00
CA GLN A 48 3.56 1.51 17.65
C GLN A 48 4.35 1.88 16.39
N LEU A 49 3.67 2.37 15.34
CA LEU A 49 4.32 2.84 14.12
C LEU A 49 5.27 4.03 14.38
N ALA A 50 4.89 4.93 15.28
CA ALA A 50 5.75 6.06 15.68
C ALA A 50 7.02 5.60 16.43
N ALA A 51 6.95 4.51 17.19
CA ALA A 51 8.08 3.96 17.94
C ALA A 51 9.01 3.10 17.07
N GLU A 52 8.45 2.31 16.16
CA GLU A 52 9.18 1.31 15.38
C GLU A 52 9.66 1.84 14.02
N SER A 53 9.11 2.94 13.51
CA SER A 53 9.48 3.42 12.17
C SER A 53 10.92 4.01 12.13
N PRO A 54 11.78 3.53 11.21
CA PRO A 54 13.13 4.05 11.03
C PRO A 54 13.15 5.45 10.39
N PHE A 55 12.06 5.87 9.72
CA PHE A 55 11.99 7.12 8.97
C PHE A 55 11.35 8.25 9.79
N GLU A 56 12.03 9.38 9.92
CA GLU A 56 11.56 10.52 10.72
C GLU A 56 10.22 11.08 10.23
N GLY A 57 10.03 11.18 8.91
CA GLY A 57 8.79 11.66 8.33
C GLY A 57 7.59 10.76 8.65
N GLU A 58 7.79 9.45 8.73
CA GLU A 58 6.73 8.50 9.10
C GLU A 58 6.40 8.60 10.58
N ARG A 59 7.41 8.71 11.46
CA ARG A 59 7.19 8.93 12.90
C ARG A 59 6.41 10.22 13.17
N ALA A 60 6.81 11.32 12.55
CA ALA A 60 6.14 12.61 12.70
C ALA A 60 4.70 12.57 12.18
N ASN A 61 4.46 11.91 11.05
CA ASN A 61 3.12 11.73 10.50
C ASN A 61 2.23 10.83 11.38
N ALA A 62 2.78 9.74 11.93
CA ALA A 62 2.07 8.84 12.82
C ALA A 62 1.67 9.52 14.14
N LEU A 63 2.58 10.30 14.74
CA LEU A 63 2.27 11.11 15.93
C LEU A 63 1.22 12.18 15.62
N ALA A 64 1.35 12.91 14.51
CA ALA A 64 0.34 13.88 14.10
C ALA A 64 -1.04 13.24 13.89
N ALA A 65 -1.08 12.04 13.32
CA ALA A 65 -2.31 11.28 13.14
C ALA A 65 -2.91 10.80 14.47
N ALA A 66 -2.07 10.32 15.40
CA ALA A 66 -2.49 9.92 16.75
C ALA A 66 -3.08 11.12 17.52
N THR A 67 -2.42 12.28 17.47
CA THR A 67 -2.90 13.52 18.09
C THR A 67 -4.26 13.96 17.53
N ARG A 68 -4.46 13.88 16.20
CA ARG A 68 -5.78 14.18 15.58
C ARG A 68 -6.87 13.21 16.03
N LEU A 69 -6.51 11.95 16.29
CA LEU A 69 -7.45 10.92 16.73
C LEU A 69 -7.85 11.17 18.19
N ALA A 70 -6.88 11.49 19.05
CA ALA A 70 -7.11 11.87 20.44
C ALA A 70 -7.99 13.13 20.57
N THR A 71 -7.66 14.21 19.83
CA THR A 71 -8.44 15.47 19.89
C THR A 71 -9.87 15.29 19.38
N ARG A 72 -10.08 14.47 18.36
CA ARG A 72 -11.44 14.13 17.87
C ARG A 72 -12.28 13.42 18.92
N CYS A 73 -11.64 12.63 19.79
CA CYS A 73 -12.29 11.93 20.90
C CYS A 73 -12.31 12.76 22.20
N GLY A 74 -11.85 14.02 22.17
CA GLY A 74 -11.82 14.91 23.33
C GLY A 74 -10.77 14.57 24.37
N LEU A 75 -9.76 13.78 24.02
CA LEU A 75 -8.66 13.36 24.89
C LEU A 75 -7.36 14.07 24.50
N THR A 76 -6.47 14.31 25.46
CA THR A 76 -5.08 14.66 25.16
C THR A 76 -4.32 13.41 24.72
N LEU A 77 -3.19 13.57 24.00
CA LEU A 77 -2.39 12.42 23.55
C LEU A 77 -1.96 11.53 24.74
N ASP A 78 -1.61 12.16 25.85
CA ASP A 78 -1.16 11.50 27.07
C ASP A 78 -2.34 10.85 27.82
N ASP A 79 -3.49 11.53 27.91
CA ASP A 79 -4.71 10.95 28.50
C ASP A 79 -5.25 9.78 27.67
N ALA A 80 -5.13 9.87 26.34
CA ALA A 80 -5.49 8.82 25.40
C ALA A 80 -4.57 7.59 25.50
N ALA A 81 -3.29 7.81 25.81
CA ALA A 81 -2.32 6.75 26.08
C ALA A 81 -2.51 6.14 27.49
N ALA A 82 -2.94 6.95 28.47
CA ALA A 82 -3.23 6.52 29.84
C ALA A 82 -4.58 5.81 29.99
N GLY A 83 -5.55 6.07 29.10
CA GLY A 83 -6.93 5.59 29.13
C GLY A 83 -7.16 4.09 28.87
N GLY A 84 -6.19 3.24 29.21
CA GLY A 84 -6.30 1.78 29.21
C GLY A 84 -6.64 1.17 30.57
N GLY A 85 -7.32 1.90 31.47
CA GLY A 85 -7.57 1.37 32.82
C GLY A 85 -8.65 2.09 33.61
N ARG A 86 -9.92 1.89 33.27
CA ARG A 86 -11.07 1.93 34.20
C ARG A 86 -12.22 1.09 33.64
N ASP A 87 -12.00 -0.22 33.55
CA ASP A 87 -13.07 -1.21 33.58
C ASP A 87 -12.53 -2.42 34.35
N GLU A 88 -13.34 -2.88 35.30
CA GLU A 88 -13.16 -3.93 36.31
C GLU A 88 -12.20 -5.07 35.94
N ALA A 89 -11.20 -5.32 36.80
CA ALA A 89 -10.43 -6.56 36.74
C ALA A 89 -11.35 -7.74 37.11
N PRO A 90 -11.51 -8.78 36.25
CA PRO A 90 -12.30 -9.94 36.62
C PRO A 90 -11.60 -10.72 37.76
N PRO A 91 -12.34 -11.41 38.64
CA PRO A 91 -11.78 -12.16 39.76
C PRO A 91 -10.75 -13.19 39.26
N GLN A 92 -9.56 -13.18 39.85
CA GLN A 92 -8.54 -14.19 39.56
C GLN A 92 -9.01 -15.55 40.09
N GLU A 93 -9.36 -16.47 39.18
CA GLU A 93 -9.47 -17.89 39.52
C GLU A 93 -8.07 -18.40 39.95
N PRO A 94 -7.98 -19.31 40.94
CA PRO A 94 -6.71 -19.86 41.36
C PRO A 94 -6.12 -20.69 40.22
N ARG A 95 -5.00 -20.20 39.67
CA ARG A 95 -4.17 -20.92 38.70
C ARG A 95 -3.85 -22.31 39.25
N SER A 96 -4.35 -23.35 38.60
CA SER A 96 -3.83 -24.70 38.83
C SER A 96 -2.38 -24.77 38.40
N ASP A 97 -1.56 -25.49 39.17
CA ASP A 97 -0.12 -25.72 38.96
C ASP A 97 0.20 -26.58 37.72
N ASP A 98 -0.66 -26.56 36.69
CA ASP A 98 -0.40 -27.19 35.38
C ASP A 98 0.47 -26.30 34.47
N PHE A 99 0.84 -25.10 34.94
CA PHE A 99 1.52 -24.06 34.15
C PHE A 99 3.02 -24.30 33.95
N MET A 100 3.59 -25.37 34.54
CA MET A 100 5.03 -25.66 34.43
C MET A 100 5.39 -26.80 33.48
N ALA A 101 4.43 -27.31 32.70
CA ALA A 101 4.68 -28.31 31.64
C ALA A 101 4.51 -27.74 30.22
N ASP A 102 4.55 -26.42 30.06
CA ASP A 102 4.12 -25.72 28.84
C ASP A 102 5.26 -25.27 27.90
N ASP A 103 6.51 -25.62 28.23
CA ASP A 103 7.69 -25.12 27.50
C ASP A 103 7.99 -25.87 26.18
N LEU A 104 7.18 -26.87 25.80
CA LEU A 104 7.34 -27.61 24.54
C LEU A 104 6.02 -27.84 23.75
N GLY A 105 4.98 -27.02 24.00
CA GLY A 105 3.93 -26.72 23.01
C GLY A 105 3.12 -27.86 22.38
N PHE A 106 3.10 -29.07 22.93
CA PHE A 106 2.47 -30.24 22.29
C PHE A 106 1.38 -30.87 23.18
N ARG A 107 0.24 -30.18 23.33
CA ARG A 107 -0.98 -30.79 23.93
C ARG A 107 -1.79 -31.51 22.84
N PRO A 108 -2.24 -32.76 23.05
CA PRO A 108 -2.96 -33.52 22.03
C PRO A 108 -4.25 -32.84 21.59
N HIS A 109 -4.96 -32.16 22.51
CA HIS A 109 -6.21 -31.46 22.19
C HIS A 109 -6.00 -30.15 21.40
N THR A 110 -4.86 -29.47 21.57
CA THR A 110 -4.56 -28.24 20.80
C THR A 110 -4.09 -28.59 19.39
N LEU A 111 -3.34 -29.68 19.23
CA LEU A 111 -2.95 -30.22 17.93
C LEU A 111 -4.14 -30.74 17.13
N ASP A 112 -5.06 -31.43 17.78
CA ASP A 112 -6.24 -31.99 17.14
C ASP A 112 -7.22 -30.88 16.70
N ARG A 113 -7.29 -29.78 17.47
CA ARG A 113 -8.00 -28.56 17.06
C ARG A 113 -7.30 -27.84 15.91
N PHE A 114 -5.97 -27.75 15.94
CA PHE A 114 -5.17 -27.14 14.88
C PHE A 114 -5.25 -27.94 13.57
N ALA A 115 -5.14 -29.26 13.63
CA ALA A 115 -5.28 -30.16 12.49
C ALA A 115 -6.66 -30.01 11.84
N ARG A 116 -7.74 -29.98 12.63
CA ARG A 116 -9.09 -29.70 12.11
C ARG A 116 -9.17 -28.32 11.43
N ALA A 117 -8.61 -27.28 12.03
CA ALA A 117 -8.60 -25.93 11.45
C ALA A 117 -7.80 -25.89 10.13
N ALA A 118 -6.63 -26.54 10.10
CA ALA A 118 -5.79 -26.65 8.92
C ALA A 118 -6.50 -27.40 7.78
N HIS A 119 -7.18 -28.51 8.07
CA HIS A 119 -7.95 -29.26 7.06
C HIS A 119 -9.13 -28.46 6.49
N LEU A 120 -9.83 -27.67 7.30
CA LEU A 120 -10.89 -26.78 6.83
C LEU A 120 -10.34 -25.68 5.91
N MET A 121 -9.18 -25.12 6.26
CA MET A 121 -8.49 -24.12 5.45
C MET A 121 -7.93 -24.70 4.15
N GLU A 122 -7.36 -25.91 4.18
CA GLU A 122 -6.87 -26.62 3.01
C GLU A 122 -8.00 -26.89 2.00
N ASN A 123 -9.17 -27.34 2.48
CA ASN A 123 -10.35 -27.53 1.63
C ASN A 123 -10.82 -26.23 0.97
N TYR A 124 -10.78 -25.11 1.70
CA TYR A 124 -11.09 -23.80 1.15
C TYR A 124 -10.10 -23.41 0.05
N ILE A 125 -8.80 -23.56 0.30
CA ILE A 125 -7.72 -23.28 -0.67
C ILE A 125 -7.87 -24.14 -1.92
N LEU A 126 -8.15 -25.44 -1.77
CA LEU A 126 -8.36 -26.35 -2.90
C LEU A 126 -9.58 -25.97 -3.73
N SER A 127 -10.69 -25.59 -3.07
CA SER A 127 -11.90 -25.15 -3.77
C SER A 127 -11.69 -23.85 -4.53
N ASP A 128 -10.92 -22.91 -3.98
CA ASP A 128 -10.60 -21.64 -4.63
C ASP A 128 -9.64 -21.83 -5.80
N LYS A 129 -8.62 -22.69 -5.64
CA LYS A 129 -7.72 -23.11 -6.72
C LYS A 129 -8.50 -23.75 -7.86
N ALA A 130 -9.41 -24.69 -7.58
CA ALA A 130 -10.22 -25.35 -8.59
C ALA A 130 -11.08 -24.34 -9.38
N ARG A 131 -11.72 -23.39 -8.69
CA ARG A 131 -12.51 -22.33 -9.33
C ARG A 131 -11.65 -21.44 -10.22
N ARG A 132 -10.45 -21.08 -9.76
CA ARG A 132 -9.48 -20.29 -10.53
C ARG A 132 -8.99 -21.05 -11.76
N GLU A 133 -8.66 -22.33 -11.61
CA GLU A 133 -8.22 -23.19 -12.71
C GLU A 133 -9.31 -23.37 -13.77
N ASP A 134 -10.57 -23.55 -13.36
CA ASP A 134 -11.71 -23.62 -14.28
C ASP A 134 -11.92 -22.29 -15.02
N ALA A 135 -11.76 -21.16 -14.34
CA ALA A 135 -11.82 -19.84 -14.96
C ALA A 135 -10.69 -19.63 -15.99
N LEU A 136 -9.46 -20.05 -15.67
CA LEU A 136 -8.32 -20.01 -16.58
C LEU A 136 -8.53 -20.94 -17.79
N ARG A 137 -9.01 -22.16 -17.56
CA ARG A 137 -9.30 -23.12 -18.63
C ARG A 137 -10.41 -22.62 -19.56
N ALA A 138 -11.45 -22.00 -19.01
CA ALA A 138 -12.52 -21.38 -19.79
C ALA A 138 -12.02 -20.16 -20.60
N ALA A 139 -11.10 -19.36 -20.05
CA ALA A 139 -10.47 -18.25 -20.77
C ALA A 139 -9.56 -18.76 -21.91
N GLN A 140 -8.80 -19.83 -21.67
CA GLN A 140 -7.98 -20.50 -22.68
C GLN A 140 -8.84 -21.09 -23.80
N ALA A 141 -9.95 -21.75 -23.46
CA ALA A 141 -10.90 -22.29 -24.45
C ALA A 141 -11.53 -21.18 -25.31
N ARG A 142 -11.68 -19.97 -24.77
CA ARG A 142 -12.13 -18.78 -25.51
C ARG A 142 -11.03 -18.11 -26.36
N GLY A 143 -9.79 -18.59 -26.30
CA GLY A 143 -8.66 -18.08 -27.10
C GLY A 143 -8.08 -16.75 -26.61
N LEU A 144 -8.47 -16.26 -25.43
CA LEU A 144 -8.00 -14.98 -24.86
C LEU A 144 -6.49 -14.98 -24.55
N ASP A 145 -5.91 -16.14 -24.27
CA ASP A 145 -4.48 -16.31 -23.96
C ASP A 145 -3.58 -16.01 -25.18
N ALA A 146 -4.11 -16.19 -26.39
CA ALA A 146 -3.37 -15.92 -27.62
C ALA A 146 -3.07 -14.42 -27.81
N GLU A 147 -3.95 -13.52 -27.36
CA GLU A 147 -3.71 -12.09 -27.40
C GLU A 147 -2.69 -11.63 -26.34
N GLU A 148 -2.72 -12.23 -25.15
CA GLU A 148 -1.78 -11.92 -24.07
C GLU A 148 -0.36 -12.38 -24.44
N LEU A 149 -0.22 -13.58 -25.02
CA LEU A 149 1.05 -14.05 -25.59
C LEU A 149 1.55 -13.14 -26.71
N ARG A 150 0.68 -12.67 -27.62
CA ARG A 150 1.07 -11.70 -28.67
C ARG A 150 1.52 -10.36 -28.08
N LYS A 151 0.87 -9.87 -27.01
CA LYS A 151 1.28 -8.65 -26.29
C LYS A 151 2.62 -8.83 -25.56
N ALA A 152 2.87 -9.99 -24.96
CA ALA A 152 4.15 -10.32 -24.33
C ALA A 152 5.31 -10.41 -25.34
N VAL A 153 5.06 -11.01 -26.51
CA VAL A 153 6.07 -11.09 -27.58
C VAL A 153 6.35 -9.72 -28.19
N THR A 154 5.31 -8.92 -28.49
CA THR A 154 5.50 -7.57 -29.06
C THR A 154 6.20 -6.62 -28.08
N SER A 155 5.88 -6.68 -26.79
CA SER A 155 6.55 -5.87 -25.76
C SER A 155 8.02 -6.25 -25.59
N SER A 156 8.36 -7.54 -25.54
CA SER A 156 9.76 -7.99 -25.45
C SER A 156 10.60 -7.62 -26.68
N VAL A 157 10.04 -7.75 -27.89
CA VAL A 157 10.71 -7.32 -29.13
C VAL A 157 10.92 -5.79 -29.15
N THR A 158 9.94 -5.02 -28.69
CA THR A 158 10.05 -3.56 -28.60
C THR A 158 11.13 -3.14 -27.59
N GLN A 159 11.17 -3.77 -26.41
CA GLN A 159 12.23 -3.52 -25.41
C GLN A 159 13.62 -3.86 -25.94
N ALA A 160 13.76 -4.98 -26.66
CA ALA A 160 15.03 -5.38 -27.28
C ALA A 160 15.50 -4.36 -28.34
N ARG A 161 14.57 -3.80 -29.14
CA ARG A 161 14.89 -2.76 -30.13
C ARG A 161 15.31 -1.44 -29.47
N THR A 162 14.64 -1.01 -28.40
CA THR A 162 14.99 0.23 -27.68
C THR A 162 16.38 0.15 -27.07
N ARG A 163 16.75 -1.00 -26.48
CA ARG A 163 18.10 -1.20 -25.91
C ARG A 163 19.21 -1.10 -26.96
N ARG A 164 18.95 -1.48 -28.22
CA ARG A 164 19.91 -1.36 -29.33
C ARG A 164 20.07 0.07 -29.85
N ARG A 165 19.12 0.97 -29.57
CA ARG A 165 19.17 2.37 -30.02
C ARG A 165 19.93 3.30 -29.08
N HIS A 166 20.27 2.84 -27.88
CA HIS A 166 21.11 3.62 -26.97
C HIS A 166 22.56 3.63 -27.47
N MET A 167 23.15 4.83 -27.50
CA MET A 167 24.59 5.00 -27.75
C MET A 167 25.39 4.21 -26.71
N ASN A 168 26.46 3.55 -27.15
CA ASN A 168 27.35 2.82 -26.25
C ASN A 168 27.79 3.74 -25.09
N PRO A 169 27.63 3.31 -23.83
CA PRO A 169 27.84 4.19 -22.67
C PRO A 169 29.27 4.71 -22.56
N TYR A 170 30.28 3.93 -22.99
CA TYR A 170 31.68 4.38 -23.03
C TYR A 170 31.90 5.47 -24.08
N ARG A 171 31.26 5.34 -25.26
CA ARG A 171 31.30 6.41 -26.28
C ARG A 171 30.60 7.66 -25.77
N HIS A 172 29.43 7.51 -25.16
CA HIS A 172 28.69 8.63 -24.56
C HIS A 172 29.52 9.36 -23.51
N ALA A 173 30.11 8.61 -22.57
CA ALA A 173 30.99 9.17 -21.54
C ALA A 173 32.20 9.88 -22.14
N SER A 174 32.83 9.31 -23.18
CA SER A 174 33.98 9.94 -23.84
C SER A 174 33.63 11.28 -24.49
N THR A 175 32.45 11.40 -25.09
CA THR A 175 31.95 12.66 -25.64
C THR A 175 31.70 13.67 -24.52
N LEU A 176 31.01 13.27 -23.45
CA LEU A 176 30.76 14.17 -22.31
C LEU A 176 32.06 14.68 -21.67
N LEU A 177 33.07 13.82 -21.51
CA LEU A 177 34.37 14.20 -20.94
C LEU A 177 35.19 15.13 -21.83
N ARG A 178 34.90 15.19 -23.14
CA ARG A 178 35.57 16.06 -24.11
C ARG A 178 34.84 17.38 -24.28
N GLU A 179 33.52 17.33 -24.43
CA GLU A 179 32.70 18.48 -24.82
C GLU A 179 32.15 19.27 -23.62
N THR A 180 32.17 18.68 -22.41
CA THR A 180 31.55 19.29 -21.23
C THR A 180 32.48 19.33 -20.02
N THR A 181 32.14 20.19 -19.05
CA THR A 181 32.82 20.32 -17.74
C THR A 181 32.04 19.67 -16.59
N LEU A 182 31.16 18.71 -16.91
CA LEU A 182 30.37 17.99 -15.91
C LEU A 182 31.24 17.22 -14.92
N SER A 183 30.74 17.03 -13.70
CA SER A 183 31.41 16.22 -12.69
C SER A 183 31.41 14.74 -13.06
N PHE A 184 32.39 13.97 -12.56
CA PHE A 184 32.45 12.53 -12.80
C PHE A 184 31.20 11.79 -12.30
N ARG A 185 30.59 12.27 -11.20
CA ARG A 185 29.34 11.72 -10.66
C ARG A 185 28.17 11.94 -11.62
N GLU A 186 28.05 13.12 -12.20
CA GLU A 186 26.98 13.43 -13.17
C GLU A 186 27.15 12.60 -14.44
N ILE A 187 28.37 12.46 -14.95
CA ILE A 187 28.63 11.63 -16.14
C ILE A 187 28.33 10.16 -15.86
N ALA A 188 28.70 9.65 -14.68
CA ALA A 188 28.36 8.29 -14.25
C ALA A 188 26.84 8.09 -14.20
N ASN A 189 26.10 9.03 -13.60
CA ASN A 189 24.63 8.98 -13.53
C ASN A 189 23.96 9.02 -14.91
N ILE A 190 24.46 9.83 -15.85
CA ILE A 190 23.90 9.94 -17.21
C ILE A 190 24.18 8.68 -18.05
N THR A 191 25.37 8.11 -17.91
CA THR A 191 25.83 7.00 -18.76
C THR A 191 25.57 5.63 -18.16
N GLY A 192 25.23 5.55 -16.87
CA GLY A 192 25.08 4.30 -16.13
C GLY A 192 26.40 3.56 -15.91
N LEU A 193 27.55 4.25 -16.06
CA LEU A 193 28.87 3.69 -15.78
C LEU A 193 29.27 3.92 -14.32
N ASP A 194 30.11 3.04 -13.80
CA ASP A 194 30.76 3.26 -12.50
C ASP A 194 31.69 4.48 -12.56
N ILE A 195 31.77 5.22 -11.45
CA ILE A 195 32.56 6.46 -11.35
C ILE A 195 34.03 6.18 -11.67
N TYR A 196 34.60 5.06 -11.21
CA TYR A 196 35.99 4.72 -11.49
C TYR A 196 36.23 4.41 -12.98
N ALA A 197 35.24 3.85 -13.68
CA ALA A 197 35.31 3.64 -15.12
C ALA A 197 35.38 4.98 -15.88
N VAL A 198 34.60 5.99 -15.44
CA VAL A 198 34.61 7.34 -16.00
C VAL A 198 35.96 8.04 -15.73
N VAL A 199 36.50 7.93 -14.51
CA VAL A 199 37.82 8.47 -14.17
C VAL A 199 38.91 7.81 -15.01
N GLY A 200 38.88 6.47 -15.14
CA GLY A 200 39.81 5.72 -15.99
C GLY A 200 39.76 6.14 -17.45
N LEU A 201 38.56 6.39 -17.99
CA LEU A 201 38.37 6.97 -19.33
C LEU A 201 39.04 8.34 -19.45
N LYS A 202 38.86 9.23 -18.46
CA LYS A 202 39.49 10.57 -18.48
C LYS A 202 41.02 10.49 -18.44
N LEU A 203 41.58 9.56 -17.67
CA LEU A 203 43.04 9.33 -17.62
C LEU A 203 43.56 8.81 -18.96
N LYS A 204 42.88 7.83 -19.58
CA LYS A 204 43.23 7.33 -20.92
C LYS A 204 43.20 8.43 -21.97
N LEU A 205 42.20 9.31 -21.92
CA LEU A 205 42.10 10.46 -22.84
C LEU A 205 43.26 11.46 -22.68
N ARG A 206 43.79 11.64 -21.47
CA ARG A 206 44.98 12.48 -21.23
C ARG A 206 46.27 11.83 -21.74
N ALA A 207 46.38 10.51 -21.64
CA ALA A 207 47.54 9.77 -22.16
C ALA A 207 47.58 9.72 -23.69
N MET A 208 46.44 9.93 -24.36
CA MET A 208 46.31 9.93 -25.82
C MET A 208 46.32 11.32 -26.45
N SER A 209 46.34 12.39 -25.65
CA SER A 209 46.38 13.79 -26.07
C SER A 209 47.77 14.38 -25.87
#